data_AF-A0AA41LBY2-F1
#
_entry.id   AF-A0AA41LBY2-F1
#
_cell.length_a   1.000
_cell.length_b   1.000
_cell.length_c   1.000
_cell.angle_alpha   90.00
_cell.angle_beta   90.00
_cell.angle_gamma   90.00
#
_symmetry.space_group_name_H-M   'P 1'
#
loop_
_entity.id
_entity.type
_entity.pdbx_description
1 polymer ?
#
loop_
_entity_poly.entity_id
_entity_poly.type
_entity_poly.pdbx_seq_one_letter_code
_entity_poly.pdbx_strand_id
1 'polypeptide(L)'
;VAFDGPEGKFAINMIARLVNEGGMPNLDQPSMRAAFAAGKTGFHITSTSDLNKVTQMIGGKFALKTIPFPDVATSTGRLPAGGNVVLILAKDKAKRDAAWEAVKFWTGAKGAAIMAETTGYMPPNKVANEVYL
;
A
#
# COMPACT_ATOMS: atom_id res chain seq x y z
N VAL A 1 9.70 4.85 22.61
CA VAL A 1 10.16 4.74 21.20
C VAL A 1 11.63 4.36 21.25
N ALA A 2 12.01 3.21 20.71
CA ALA A 2 13.35 2.62 20.86
C ALA A 2 14.16 2.75 19.54
N PHE A 3 14.52 3.98 19.15
CA PHE A 3 15.31 4.23 17.93
C PHE A 3 16.83 4.15 18.14
N ASP A 4 17.29 4.22 19.39
CA ASP A 4 18.70 4.23 19.78
C ASP A 4 19.28 2.85 20.11
N GLY A 5 18.42 1.83 20.19
CA GLY A 5 18.80 0.43 20.28
C GLY A 5 19.42 -0.14 18.99
N PRO A 6 19.97 -1.37 19.04
CA PRO A 6 20.60 -2.01 17.88
C PRO A 6 19.71 -2.05 16.63
N GLU A 7 18.41 -2.32 16.80
CA GLU A 7 17.43 -2.44 15.72
C GLU A 7 17.14 -1.10 15.05
N GLY A 8 16.97 -0.04 15.86
CA GLY A 8 16.74 1.32 15.37
C GLY A 8 17.95 1.87 14.63
N LYS A 9 19.16 1.65 15.17
CA LYS A 9 20.43 1.99 14.51
C LYS A 9 20.60 1.23 13.20
N PHE A 10 20.29 -0.06 13.18
CA PHE A 10 20.31 -0.86 11.96
C PHE A 10 19.37 -0.28 10.89
N ALA A 11 18.12 0.02 11.24
CA ALA A 11 17.13 0.56 10.31
C ALA A 11 17.54 1.92 9.73
N ILE A 12 18.01 2.85 10.58
CA ILE A 12 18.47 4.17 10.15
C ILE A 12 19.71 4.04 9.26
N ASN A 13 20.66 3.18 9.62
CA ASN A 13 21.86 2.94 8.81
C ASN A 13 21.50 2.33 7.45
N MET A 14 20.53 1.41 7.37
CA MET A 14 20.08 0.86 6.09
C MET A 14 19.54 1.96 5.16
N ILE A 15 18.70 2.87 5.68
CA ILE A 15 18.18 4.01 4.92
C ILE A 15 19.34 4.93 4.47
N ALA A 16 20.30 5.21 5.35
CA ALA A 16 21.47 6.02 5.02
C ALA A 16 22.31 5.39 3.89
N ARG A 17 22.49 4.06 3.89
CA ARG A 17 23.21 3.34 2.84
C ARG A 17 22.48 3.39 1.49
N LEU A 18 21.15 3.30 1.47
CA LEU A 18 20.38 3.47 0.24
C LEU A 18 20.66 4.83 -0.42
N VAL A 19 20.83 5.88 0.37
CA VAL A 19 21.14 7.23 -0.13
C VAL A 19 22.62 7.37 -0.49
N ASN A 20 23.52 7.09 0.46
CA ASN A 20 24.95 7.39 0.34
C ASN A 20 25.70 6.41 -0.57
N GLU A 21 25.34 5.12 -0.54
CA GLU A 21 25.98 4.07 -1.34
C GLU A 21 25.15 3.76 -2.59
N GLY A 22 23.81 3.69 -2.43
CA GLY A 22 22.89 3.31 -3.50
C GLY A 22 22.43 4.45 -4.41
N GLY A 23 22.73 5.70 -4.06
CA GLY A 23 22.32 6.87 -4.85
C GLY A 23 20.81 7.08 -4.92
N MET A 24 20.04 6.51 -3.96
CA MET A 24 18.59 6.63 -3.95
C MET A 24 18.18 8.10 -3.75
N PRO A 25 17.40 8.68 -4.68
CA PRO A 25 17.01 10.09 -4.58
C PRO A 25 15.95 10.29 -3.50
N ASN A 26 16.03 11.40 -2.78
CA ASN A 26 14.99 11.82 -1.85
C ASN A 26 13.86 12.52 -2.62
N LEU A 27 12.81 11.77 -2.94
CA LEU A 27 11.68 12.23 -3.73
C LEU A 27 10.40 12.19 -2.91
N ASP A 28 9.49 13.14 -3.17
CA ASP A 28 8.12 13.03 -2.70
C ASP A 28 7.38 11.87 -3.41
N GLN A 29 6.24 11.45 -2.84
CA GLN A 29 5.53 10.28 -3.34
C GLN A 29 5.11 10.39 -4.82
N PRO A 30 4.58 11.52 -5.33
CA PRO A 30 4.30 11.67 -6.76
C PRO A 30 5.54 11.55 -7.64
N SER A 31 6.66 12.18 -7.26
CA SER A 31 7.89 12.17 -8.06
C SER A 31 8.56 10.79 -8.05
N MET A 32 8.58 10.10 -6.91
CA MET A 32 9.08 8.72 -6.79
C MET A 32 8.34 7.79 -7.74
N ARG A 33 7.01 7.90 -7.78
CA ARG A 33 6.16 7.09 -8.66
C ARG A 33 6.41 7.39 -10.14
N ALA A 34 6.54 8.67 -10.49
CA ALA A 34 6.83 9.08 -11.87
C ALA A 34 8.22 8.60 -12.32
N ALA A 35 9.23 8.68 -11.44
CA ALA A 35 10.57 8.19 -11.70
C ALA A 35 10.58 6.68 -11.97
N PHE A 36 9.90 5.89 -11.13
CA PHE A 36 9.79 4.44 -11.34
C PHE A 36 9.04 4.10 -12.63
N ALA A 37 7.89 4.72 -12.88
CA ALA A 37 7.11 4.48 -14.10
C ALA A 37 7.83 4.89 -15.40
N ALA A 38 8.81 5.80 -15.30
CA ALA A 38 9.71 6.18 -16.38
C ALA A 38 10.95 5.27 -16.48
N GLY A 39 11.08 4.23 -15.65
CA GLY A 39 12.21 3.31 -15.65
C GLY A 39 13.50 3.89 -15.06
N LYS A 40 13.42 4.98 -14.28
CA LYS A 40 14.60 5.67 -13.71
C LYS A 40 15.07 5.08 -12.38
N THR A 41 14.29 4.21 -11.76
CA THR A 41 14.66 3.50 -10.52
C THR A 41 14.41 2.00 -10.67
N GLY A 42 15.22 1.17 -10.01
CA GLY A 42 15.12 -0.29 -10.12
C GLY A 42 13.98 -0.90 -9.31
N PHE A 43 13.58 -0.28 -8.20
CA PHE A 43 12.46 -0.73 -7.37
C PHE A 43 11.62 0.46 -6.89
N HIS A 44 10.40 0.16 -6.44
CA HIS A 44 9.46 1.12 -5.88
C HIS A 44 8.72 0.48 -4.70
N ILE A 45 8.98 1.00 -3.50
CA ILE A 45 8.34 0.54 -2.27
C ILE A 45 7.18 1.49 -1.99
N THR A 46 5.95 0.99 -2.13
CA THR A 46 4.72 1.75 -1.84
C THR A 46 3.61 0.79 -1.40
N SER A 47 2.48 1.36 -0.96
CA SER A 47 1.25 0.61 -0.69
C SER A 47 0.74 -0.07 -1.96
N THR A 48 0.20 -1.28 -1.84
CA THR A 48 -0.45 -1.97 -2.98
C THR A 48 -1.67 -1.22 -3.51
N SER A 49 -2.22 -0.27 -2.75
CA SER A 49 -3.25 0.67 -3.21
C SER A 49 -2.85 1.48 -4.45
N ASP A 50 -1.55 1.60 -4.72
CA ASP A 50 -1.01 2.32 -5.85
C ASP A 50 -0.76 1.43 -7.08
N LEU A 51 -0.97 0.12 -6.99
CA LEU A 51 -0.54 -0.84 -8.01
C LEU A 51 -1.17 -0.57 -9.38
N ASN A 52 -2.49 -0.36 -9.45
CA ASN A 52 -3.14 -0.05 -10.72
C ASN A 52 -2.60 1.28 -11.30
N LYS A 53 -2.49 2.32 -10.47
CA LYS A 53 -1.94 3.63 -10.90
C LYS A 53 -0.51 3.49 -11.45
N VAL A 54 0.36 2.75 -10.77
CA VAL A 54 1.73 2.49 -11.23
C VAL A 54 1.72 1.70 -12.53
N THR A 55 0.89 0.67 -12.64
CA THR A 55 0.73 -0.15 -13.86
C THR A 55 0.32 0.70 -15.06
N GLN A 56 -0.67 1.57 -14.89
CA GLN A 56 -1.11 2.51 -15.93
C GLN A 56 -0.01 3.50 -16.32
N MET A 57 0.72 4.06 -15.35
CA MET A 57 1.82 4.99 -15.62
C MET A 57 3.00 4.32 -16.33
N ILE A 58 3.30 3.06 -16.03
CA ILE A 58 4.28 2.25 -16.76
C ILE A 58 3.83 2.11 -18.20
N GLY A 59 2.55 1.79 -18.43
CA GLY A 59 1.98 1.73 -19.77
C GLY A 59 2.69 0.73 -20.68
N GLY A 60 3.08 -0.42 -20.13
CA GLY A 60 3.75 -1.49 -20.87
C GLY A 60 5.24 -1.27 -21.20
N LYS A 61 5.87 -0.16 -20.75
CA LYS A 61 7.31 0.09 -21.00
C LYS A 61 8.23 -1.02 -20.48
N PHE A 62 7.84 -1.70 -19.41
CA PHE A 62 8.53 -2.86 -18.86
C PHE A 62 7.53 -3.76 -18.11
N ALA A 63 7.91 -5.02 -17.91
CA ALA A 63 7.12 -5.97 -17.13
C ALA A 63 7.21 -5.63 -15.63
N LEU A 64 6.10 -5.18 -15.04
CA LEU A 64 6.01 -4.97 -13.60
C LEU A 64 5.87 -6.31 -12.86
N LYS A 65 6.65 -6.48 -11.80
CA LYS A 65 6.54 -7.61 -10.87
C LYS A 65 6.41 -7.09 -9.44
N THR A 66 5.64 -7.80 -8.63
CA THR A 66 5.53 -7.58 -7.18
C THR A 66 6.18 -8.75 -6.46
N ILE A 67 6.79 -8.48 -5.31
CA ILE A 67 7.38 -9.50 -4.44
C ILE A 67 6.95 -9.23 -2.99
N PRO A 68 6.95 -10.24 -2.11
CA PRO A 68 6.87 -10.01 -0.67
C PRO A 68 7.96 -9.03 -0.24
N PHE A 69 7.65 -8.18 0.76
CA PHE A 69 8.65 -7.26 1.30
C PHE A 69 9.85 -8.06 1.82
N PRO A 70 11.09 -7.65 1.49
CA PRO A 70 12.27 -8.41 1.88
C PRO A 70 12.49 -8.33 3.39
N ASP A 71 12.73 -9.49 4.01
CA ASP A 71 13.20 -9.56 5.38
C ASP A 71 14.64 -9.05 5.50
N VAL A 72 14.92 -8.33 6.57
CA VAL A 72 16.27 -7.86 6.94
C VAL A 72 16.95 -8.74 7.98
N ALA A 73 16.19 -9.63 8.62
CA ALA A 73 16.64 -10.68 9.51
C ALA A 73 15.68 -11.87 9.38
N THR A 74 16.21 -13.09 9.27
CA THR A 74 15.40 -14.29 9.04
C THR A 74 14.34 -14.47 10.12
N SER A 75 13.09 -14.66 9.71
CA SER A 75 11.95 -15.15 10.51
C SER A 75 11.41 -14.24 11.62
N THR A 76 11.82 -12.97 11.70
CA THR A 76 11.31 -12.02 12.70
C THR A 76 10.68 -10.75 12.12
N GLY A 77 10.81 -10.53 10.80
CA GLY A 77 10.23 -9.39 10.11
C GLY A 77 8.70 -9.36 10.23
N ARG A 78 8.17 -8.16 10.47
CA ARG A 78 6.72 -7.89 10.46
C ARG A 78 6.47 -6.64 9.64
N LEU A 79 5.41 -6.66 8.84
CA LEU A 79 4.90 -5.46 8.18
C LEU A 79 3.69 -4.94 8.95
N PRO A 80 3.57 -3.62 9.13
CA PRO A 80 2.33 -3.05 9.63
C PRO A 80 1.23 -3.31 8.61
N ALA A 81 0.08 -3.81 9.08
CA ALA A 81 -1.13 -3.78 8.28
C ALA A 81 -1.53 -2.31 8.07
N GLY A 82 -1.54 -1.87 6.82
CA GLY A 82 -2.08 -0.57 6.43
C GLY A 82 -3.56 -0.66 6.08
N GLY A 83 -4.14 0.44 5.63
CA GLY A 83 -5.51 0.48 5.13
C GLY A 83 -6.21 1.78 5.45
N ASN A 84 -7.53 1.75 5.29
CA ASN A 84 -8.43 2.82 5.66
C ASN A 84 -9.51 2.28 6.60
N VAL A 85 -10.08 3.16 7.41
CA VAL A 85 -11.26 2.87 8.22
C VAL A 85 -12.40 3.79 7.79
N VAL A 86 -13.61 3.24 7.74
CA VAL A 86 -14.81 4.04 7.56
C VAL A 86 -15.39 4.38 8.93
N LEU A 87 -15.55 5.67 9.21
CA LEU A 87 -16.12 6.18 10.46
C LEU A 87 -17.44 6.90 10.16
N ILE A 88 -18.51 6.48 10.83
CA ILE A 88 -19.80 7.19 10.77
C ILE A 88 -19.91 8.12 11.98
N LEU A 89 -19.75 9.42 11.74
CA LEU A 89 -19.79 10.45 12.78
C LEU A 89 -21.17 11.12 12.93
N ALA A 90 -22.16 10.68 12.15
CA ALA A 90 -23.49 11.26 12.15
C ALA A 90 -24.21 11.04 13.50
N LYS A 91 -24.66 12.14 14.12
CA LYS A 91 -25.43 12.11 15.37
C LYS A 91 -26.91 11.82 15.13
N ASP A 92 -27.47 12.42 14.08
CA ASP A 92 -28.85 12.16 13.65
C ASP A 92 -29.04 10.68 13.27
N LYS A 93 -30.12 10.08 13.74
CA LYS A 93 -30.36 8.65 13.56
C LYS A 93 -30.59 8.30 12.09
N ALA A 94 -31.42 9.07 11.38
CA ALA A 94 -31.73 8.78 9.99
C ALA A 94 -30.48 8.86 9.10
N LYS A 95 -29.62 9.86 9.31
CA LYS A 95 -28.35 9.98 8.60
C LYS A 95 -27.36 8.88 8.94
N ARG A 96 -27.30 8.45 10.22
CA ARG A 96 -26.43 7.35 10.64
C ARG A 96 -26.85 6.03 10.02
N ASP A 97 -28.15 5.76 10.00
CA ASP A 97 -28.70 4.54 9.39
C ASP A 97 -28.46 4.52 7.88
N ALA A 98 -28.68 5.65 7.19
CA ALA A 98 -28.38 5.76 5.75
C ALA A 98 -26.88 5.58 5.45
N ALA A 99 -26.00 6.17 6.25
CA ALA A 99 -24.56 5.97 6.11
C ALA A 99 -24.18 4.50 6.32
N TRP A 100 -24.83 3.80 7.26
CA TRP A 100 -24.59 2.38 7.52
C TRP A 100 -24.94 1.50 6.32
N GLU A 101 -26.03 1.79 5.60
CA GLU A 101 -26.36 1.08 4.36
C GLU A 101 -25.25 1.22 3.30
N ALA A 102 -24.66 2.41 3.15
CA ALA A 102 -23.53 2.62 2.24
C ALA A 102 -22.28 1.85 2.68
N VAL A 103 -21.95 1.85 3.98
CA VAL A 103 -20.79 1.11 4.51
C VAL A 103 -20.95 -0.39 4.27
N LYS A 104 -22.14 -0.95 4.49
CA LYS A 104 -22.40 -2.37 4.19
C LYS A 104 -22.17 -2.70 2.72
N PHE A 105 -22.56 -1.81 1.81
CA PHE A 105 -22.27 -2.01 0.39
C PHE A 105 -20.77 -1.96 0.09
N TRP A 106 -20.08 -0.89 0.52
CA TRP A 106 -18.65 -0.68 0.26
C TRP A 106 -17.78 -1.81 0.82
N THR A 107 -18.14 -2.31 2.00
CA THR A 107 -17.38 -3.39 2.69
C THR A 107 -17.95 -4.78 2.40
N GLY A 108 -19.08 -4.89 1.72
CA GLY A 108 -19.66 -6.14 1.24
C GLY A 108 -18.94 -6.70 0.02
N ALA A 109 -19.35 -7.88 -0.43
CA ALA A 109 -18.65 -8.66 -1.46
C ALA A 109 -18.33 -7.84 -2.73
N LYS A 110 -19.35 -7.24 -3.35
CA LYS A 110 -19.21 -6.47 -4.60
C LYS A 110 -18.41 -5.18 -4.42
N GLY A 111 -18.73 -4.38 -3.40
CA GLY A 111 -18.06 -3.09 -3.18
C GLY A 111 -16.57 -3.25 -2.92
N ALA A 112 -16.21 -4.23 -2.09
CA ALA A 112 -14.83 -4.54 -1.79
C ALA A 112 -14.07 -5.13 -2.98
N ALA A 113 -14.71 -5.99 -3.79
CA ALA A 113 -14.10 -6.54 -5.00
C ALA A 113 -13.76 -5.42 -6.02
N ILE A 114 -14.67 -4.46 -6.22
CA ILE A 114 -14.41 -3.29 -7.08
C ILE A 114 -13.18 -2.52 -6.60
N MET A 115 -13.04 -2.30 -5.29
CA MET A 115 -11.87 -1.64 -4.73
C MET A 115 -10.57 -2.40 -5.01
N ALA A 116 -10.57 -3.71 -4.85
CA ALA A 116 -9.40 -4.55 -5.12
C ALA A 116 -8.99 -4.50 -6.60
N GLU A 117 -9.95 -4.70 -7.51
CA GLU A 117 -9.74 -4.71 -8.96
C GLU A 117 -9.22 -3.36 -9.49
N THR A 118 -9.78 -2.26 -9.00
CA THR A 118 -9.47 -0.92 -9.53
C THR A 118 -8.22 -0.28 -8.94
N THR A 119 -7.65 -0.84 -7.86
CA THR A 119 -6.51 -0.23 -7.15
C THR A 119 -5.33 -1.18 -6.94
N GLY A 120 -5.58 -2.41 -6.51
CA GLY A 120 -4.58 -3.31 -5.92
C GLY A 120 -4.66 -3.44 -4.39
N TYR A 121 -5.70 -2.89 -3.75
CA TYR A 121 -6.04 -3.24 -2.37
C TYR A 121 -6.35 -4.74 -2.24
N MET A 122 -6.03 -5.30 -1.07
CA MET A 122 -6.51 -6.63 -0.70
C MET A 122 -7.99 -6.53 -0.29
N PRO A 123 -8.87 -7.46 -0.70
CA PRO A 123 -10.23 -7.46 -0.22
C PRO A 123 -10.26 -7.65 1.31
N PRO A 124 -11.14 -6.94 2.04
CA PRO A 124 -11.14 -6.90 3.51
C PRO A 124 -11.84 -8.11 4.14
N ASN A 125 -12.44 -9.01 3.35
CA ASN A 125 -13.15 -10.19 3.84
C ASN A 125 -13.15 -11.33 2.81
N LYS A 126 -13.40 -12.56 3.30
CA LYS A 126 -13.39 -13.79 2.48
C LYS A 126 -14.45 -13.79 1.37
N VAL A 127 -15.61 -13.20 1.61
CA VAL A 127 -16.70 -13.17 0.62
C VAL A 127 -16.33 -12.29 -0.57
N ALA A 128 -15.58 -11.22 -0.36
CA ALA A 128 -15.04 -10.40 -1.44
C ALA A 128 -13.90 -11.12 -2.19
N ASN A 129 -13.11 -11.96 -1.51
CA ASN A 129 -12.11 -12.79 -2.18
C ASN A 129 -12.77 -13.73 -3.18
N GLU A 130 -13.88 -14.39 -2.83
CA GLU A 130 -14.60 -15.31 -3.73
C GLU A 130 -15.14 -14.63 -5.01
N VAL A 131 -15.27 -13.30 -5.02
CA VAL A 131 -15.72 -12.54 -6.19
C VAL A 131 -14.55 -12.14 -7.11
N TYR A 132 -13.35 -11.96 -6.57
CA TYR A 132 -12.24 -11.31 -7.28
C TYR A 132 -10.97 -12.19 -7.43
N LEU A 133 -10.67 -13.03 -6.45
CA LEU A 133 -9.50 -13.93 -6.41
C LEU A 133 -9.87 -15.33 -6.91
#